data_AF-A0A7S0SIK7-F1
#
_entry.id   AF-A0A7S0SIK7-F1
#
_cell.length_a   1.000
_cell.length_b   1.000
_cell.length_c   1.000
_cell.angle_alpha   90.00
_cell.angle_beta   90.00
_cell.angle_gamma   90.00
#
_symmetry.space_group_name_H-M   'P 1'
#
loop_
_entity.id
_entity.type
_entity.pdbx_description
1 polymer ?
#
loop_
_entity_poly.entity_id
_entity_poly.type
_entity_poly.pdbx_seq_one_letter_code
_entity_poly.pdbx_strand_id
1 'polypeptide(L)'
;DRGRSWTAAAPTTLPNPNSKVGMTSAPVWLTTSAATATAPTTRLILAYNPSDTRRAPLHLATSDDGGGTWMDVAVLEADPAGNFAYPTPIAMRRRRRAAIESEWGEERE
;
A
#
# COMPACT_ATOMS: atom_id res chain seq x y z
N ASP A 1 -3.78 -8.56 22.11
CA ASP A 1 -4.86 -8.42 23.13
C ASP A 1 -5.88 -7.31 22.82
N ARG A 2 -6.25 -7.11 21.54
CA ARG A 2 -7.08 -5.98 21.05
C ARG A 2 -6.48 -4.59 21.35
N GLY A 3 -5.15 -4.47 21.31
CA GLY A 3 -4.45 -3.20 21.47
C GLY A 3 -4.23 -2.76 22.91
N ARG A 4 -4.32 -3.67 23.89
CA ARG A 4 -3.98 -3.36 25.30
C ARG A 4 -2.47 -3.36 25.53
N SER A 5 -1.73 -4.13 24.74
CA SER A 5 -0.28 -4.12 24.71
C SER A 5 0.21 -4.22 23.26
N TRP A 6 1.42 -3.73 23.05
CA TRP A 6 2.10 -3.72 21.78
C TRP A 6 3.47 -4.36 21.96
N THR A 7 3.93 -5.09 20.95
CA THR A 7 5.33 -5.47 20.84
C THR A 7 6.17 -4.23 20.54
N ALA A 8 7.49 -4.32 20.77
CA ALA A 8 8.39 -3.29 20.28
C ALA A 8 8.21 -3.08 18.77
N ALA A 9 8.18 -1.82 18.34
CA ALA A 9 8.14 -1.49 16.92
C ALA A 9 9.50 -1.83 16.30
N ALA A 10 9.46 -2.35 15.06
CA ALA A 10 10.64 -2.58 14.25
C ALA A 10 10.54 -1.75 12.97
N PRO A 11 11.66 -1.19 12.47
CA PRO A 11 11.67 -0.50 11.19
C PRO A 11 11.35 -1.49 10.07
N THR A 12 10.58 -1.01 9.08
CA THR A 12 10.37 -1.73 7.83
C THR A 12 11.50 -1.44 6.85
N THR A 13 11.65 -2.26 5.81
CA THR A 13 12.57 -1.99 4.69
C THR A 13 12.02 -1.00 3.65
N LEU A 14 10.74 -0.61 3.78
CA LEU A 14 10.09 0.31 2.86
C LEU A 14 10.61 1.74 3.07
N PRO A 15 11.07 2.43 2.01
CA PRO A 15 11.39 3.84 2.09
C PRO A 15 10.11 4.68 2.28
N ASN A 16 10.23 5.83 2.94
CA ASN A 16 9.10 6.74 3.13
C ASN A 16 9.57 8.20 3.32
N PRO A 17 9.07 9.17 2.54
CA PRO A 17 9.56 10.54 2.52
C PRO A 17 8.86 11.40 3.59
N ASN A 18 8.59 10.82 4.75
CA ASN A 18 7.66 11.37 5.74
C ASN A 18 6.26 11.69 5.14
N SER A 19 5.76 10.78 4.30
CA SER A 19 4.37 10.73 3.85
C SER A 19 3.61 9.67 4.63
N LYS A 20 2.27 9.71 4.59
CA LYS A 20 1.46 8.60 5.10
C LYS A 20 1.62 7.40 4.18
N VAL A 21 1.63 6.20 4.76
CA VAL A 21 1.38 4.96 4.04
C VAL A 21 -0.06 4.50 4.30
N GLY A 22 -0.72 3.99 3.28
CA GLY A 22 -2.10 3.51 3.37
C GLY A 22 -2.15 2.01 3.11
N MET A 23 -2.75 1.23 4.00
CA MET A 23 -2.85 -0.22 3.84
C MET A 23 -4.27 -0.73 4.09
N THR A 24 -4.69 -1.72 3.30
CA THR A 24 -5.92 -2.47 3.52
C THR A 24 -5.71 -3.95 3.24
N SER A 25 -6.53 -4.82 3.83
CA SER A 25 -6.55 -6.24 3.50
C SER A 25 -7.68 -6.53 2.51
N ALA A 26 -7.38 -7.32 1.49
CA ALA A 26 -8.33 -7.74 0.47
C ALA A 26 -8.33 -9.27 0.37
N PRO A 27 -9.50 -9.93 0.23
CA PRO A 27 -9.52 -11.34 -0.11
C PRO A 27 -8.73 -11.63 -1.39
N VAL A 28 -7.93 -12.70 -1.42
CA VAL A 28 -7.05 -13.02 -2.56
C VAL A 28 -7.81 -13.23 -3.87
N TRP A 29 -9.05 -13.71 -3.82
CA TRP A 29 -9.91 -13.80 -5.00
C TRP A 29 -10.26 -12.43 -5.61
N LEU A 30 -10.01 -11.31 -4.92
CA LEU A 30 -10.10 -9.97 -5.52
C LEU A 30 -8.89 -9.61 -6.38
N THR A 31 -7.74 -10.23 -6.13
CA THR A 31 -6.46 -9.90 -6.77
C THR A 31 -5.98 -10.98 -7.75
N THR A 32 -6.53 -12.19 -7.69
CA THR A 32 -6.22 -13.28 -8.63
C THR A 32 -7.43 -14.19 -8.85
N SER A 33 -7.50 -14.80 -10.05
CA SER A 33 -8.45 -15.87 -10.38
C SER A 33 -7.94 -17.27 -10.00
N ALA A 34 -6.65 -17.42 -9.72
CA ALA A 34 -6.01 -18.70 -9.40
C ALA A 34 -5.71 -18.77 -7.90
N ALA A 35 -6.57 -19.48 -7.15
CA ALA A 35 -6.30 -19.86 -5.77
C ALA A 35 -5.58 -21.22 -5.77
N THR A 36 -4.35 -21.26 -5.27
CA THR A 36 -3.67 -22.52 -4.91
C THR A 36 -4.02 -22.90 -3.48
N ALA A 37 -3.90 -24.19 -3.13
CA ALA A 37 -4.20 -24.69 -1.78
C ALA A 37 -3.36 -24.01 -0.67
N THR A 38 -2.23 -23.39 -1.03
CA THR A 38 -1.30 -22.71 -0.13
C THR A 38 -1.45 -21.18 -0.14
N ALA A 39 -2.34 -20.62 -0.97
CA ALA A 39 -2.54 -19.18 -1.05
C ALA A 39 -3.18 -18.64 0.23
N PRO A 40 -2.80 -17.44 0.70
CA PRO A 40 -3.43 -16.85 1.87
C PRO A 40 -4.90 -16.51 1.59
N THR A 41 -5.72 -16.47 2.62
CA THR A 41 -7.14 -16.07 2.49
C THR A 41 -7.27 -14.59 2.11
N THR A 42 -6.32 -13.76 2.57
CA THR A 42 -6.25 -12.32 2.33
C THR A 42 -4.84 -11.90 1.96
N ARG A 43 -4.72 -10.90 1.11
CA ARG A 43 -3.49 -10.20 0.74
C ARG A 43 -3.55 -8.78 1.27
N LEU A 44 -2.41 -8.27 1.74
CA LEU A 44 -2.28 -6.86 2.08
C LEU A 44 -2.01 -6.06 0.82
N ILE A 45 -2.65 -4.89 0.71
CA ILE A 45 -2.48 -3.92 -0.36
C ILE A 45 -2.01 -2.63 0.30
N LEU A 46 -0.87 -2.11 -0.15
CA LEU A 46 -0.21 -0.92 0.37
C LEU A 46 -0.08 0.13 -0.73
N ALA A 47 -0.51 1.34 -0.45
CA ALA A 47 -0.19 2.52 -1.26
C ALA A 47 0.83 3.38 -0.49
N TYR A 48 1.94 3.71 -1.15
CA TYR A 48 3.07 4.43 -0.53
C TYR A 48 3.93 5.14 -1.57
N ASN A 49 4.81 6.04 -1.10
CA ASN A 49 5.82 6.68 -1.94
C ASN A 49 7.16 5.95 -1.73
N PRO A 50 7.72 5.27 -2.75
CA PRO A 50 8.93 4.47 -2.62
C PRO A 50 10.20 5.33 -2.67
N SER A 51 10.31 6.30 -1.75
CA SER A 51 11.38 7.29 -1.73
C SER A 51 11.65 7.74 -0.30
N ASP A 52 12.91 8.04 0.01
CA ASP A 52 13.28 8.58 1.32
C ASP A 52 13.07 10.10 1.41
N THR A 53 12.86 10.77 0.27
CA THR A 53 12.89 12.25 0.19
C THR A 53 11.76 12.88 -0.60
N ARG A 54 11.07 12.14 -1.48
CA ARG A 54 10.04 12.69 -2.37
C ARG A 54 8.70 11.98 -2.24
N ARG A 55 7.62 12.74 -2.31
CA ARG A 55 6.23 12.24 -2.32
C ARG A 55 5.76 11.82 -3.72
N ALA A 56 6.70 11.45 -4.58
CA ALA A 56 6.47 10.87 -5.88
C ALA A 56 7.57 9.87 -6.22
N PRO A 57 7.27 8.81 -6.99
CA PRO A 57 5.94 8.41 -7.49
C PRO A 57 5.01 7.86 -6.38
N LEU A 58 3.75 7.56 -6.72
CA LEU A 58 2.84 6.81 -5.85
C LEU A 58 2.72 5.37 -6.34
N HIS A 59 3.12 4.40 -5.51
CA HIS A 59 3.12 2.97 -5.84
C HIS A 59 2.00 2.22 -5.12
N LEU A 60 1.61 1.09 -5.74
CA LEU A 60 0.83 0.04 -5.11
C LEU A 60 1.72 -1.20 -4.95
N ALA A 61 1.87 -1.66 -3.71
CA ALA A 61 2.55 -2.90 -3.36
C ALA A 61 1.59 -3.90 -2.71
N THR A 62 1.96 -5.17 -2.74
CA THR A 62 1.22 -6.24 -2.06
C THR A 62 2.11 -7.12 -1.22
N SER A 63 1.51 -7.75 -0.19
CA SER A 63 2.17 -8.71 0.68
C SER A 63 1.27 -9.91 0.95
N ASP A 64 1.86 -11.11 0.83
CA ASP A 64 1.22 -12.41 1.11
C ASP A 64 1.62 -13.00 2.48
N ASP A 65 2.62 -12.43 3.14
CA ASP A 65 3.21 -12.92 4.39
C ASP A 65 2.92 -12.02 5.60
N GLY A 66 1.85 -11.22 5.52
CA GLY A 66 1.43 -10.35 6.62
C GLY A 66 2.28 -9.08 6.78
N GLY A 67 2.97 -8.65 5.73
CA GLY A 67 3.76 -7.43 5.70
C GLY A 67 5.25 -7.64 5.96
N GLY A 68 5.73 -8.88 5.94
CA GLY A 68 7.16 -9.22 6.06
C GLY A 68 7.93 -8.90 4.79
N THR A 69 7.33 -9.19 3.63
CA THR A 69 7.86 -8.86 2.31
C THR A 69 6.81 -8.15 1.47
N TRP A 70 7.27 -7.28 0.57
CA TRP A 70 6.45 -6.42 -0.27
C TRP A 70 6.89 -6.53 -1.73
N MET A 71 5.91 -6.64 -2.63
CA MET A 71 6.11 -6.64 -4.08
C MET A 71 5.31 -5.49 -4.71
N ASP A 72 5.99 -4.60 -5.42
CA ASP A 72 5.34 -3.58 -6.25
C ASP A 72 4.57 -4.23 -7.40
N VAL A 73 3.32 -3.80 -7.57
CA VAL A 73 2.41 -4.34 -8.59
C VAL A 73 1.90 -3.27 -9.57
N ALA A 74 1.94 -1.99 -9.19
CA ALA A 74 1.59 -0.89 -10.07
C ALA A 74 2.20 0.44 -9.62
N VAL A 75 2.49 1.31 -10.59
CA VAL A 75 2.71 2.74 -10.36
C VAL A 75 1.38 3.43 -10.65
N LEU A 76 0.82 4.09 -9.64
CA LEU A 76 -0.49 4.75 -9.72
C LEU A 76 -0.35 6.15 -10.30
N GLU A 77 0.70 6.86 -9.85
CA GLU A 77 1.07 8.19 -10.32
C GLU A 77 2.58 8.21 -10.55
N ALA A 78 3.00 8.53 -11.78
CA ALA A 78 4.37 8.36 -12.24
C ALA A 78 5.14 9.67 -12.44
N ASP A 79 4.49 10.83 -12.30
CA ASP A 79 5.15 12.12 -12.48
C ASP A 79 6.20 12.35 -11.38
N PRO A 80 7.50 12.41 -11.70
CA PRO A 80 8.55 12.60 -10.72
C PRO A 80 8.58 14.00 -10.09
N ALA A 81 7.89 14.98 -10.69
CA ALA A 81 7.71 16.33 -10.16
C ALA A 81 6.39 16.50 -9.39
N GLY A 82 5.56 15.44 -9.34
CA GLY A 82 4.31 15.46 -8.59
C GLY A 82 4.52 15.41 -7.08
N ASN A 83 3.47 15.73 -6.34
CA ASN A 83 3.39 15.54 -4.89
C ASN A 83 2.11 14.76 -4.57
N PHE A 84 2.23 13.44 -4.44
CA PHE A 84 1.13 12.51 -4.21
C PHE A 84 1.19 11.98 -2.79
N ALA A 85 0.48 12.65 -1.88
CA ALA A 85 0.56 12.42 -0.45
C ALA A 85 -0.70 11.76 0.11
N TYR A 86 -0.59 11.25 1.33
CA TYR A 86 -1.71 10.74 2.12
C TYR A 86 -2.60 9.67 1.46
N PRO A 87 -2.02 8.64 0.81
CA PRO A 87 -2.81 7.61 0.15
C PRO A 87 -3.72 6.85 1.13
N THR A 88 -4.91 6.50 0.65
CA THR A 88 -5.92 5.71 1.35
C THR A 88 -6.50 4.66 0.40
N PRO A 89 -6.03 3.41 0.43
CA PRO A 89 -6.58 2.35 -0.40
C PRO A 89 -7.90 1.84 0.15
N ILE A 90 -8.87 1.60 -0.75
CA ILE A 90 -10.22 1.14 -0.46
C ILE A 90 -10.50 -0.11 -1.30
N ALA A 91 -10.70 -1.26 -0.65
CA ALA A 91 -11.08 -2.50 -1.31
C ALA A 91 -12.61 -2.69 -1.32
N MET A 92 -13.21 -2.78 -2.51
CA MET A 92 -14.66 -2.90 -2.69
C MET A 92 -15.05 -4.32 -3.09
N ARG A 93 -15.61 -5.08 -2.13
CA ARG A 93 -15.96 -6.50 -2.30
C ARG A 93 -16.99 -6.77 -3.40
N ARG A 94 -18.05 -5.95 -3.51
CA ARG A 94 -19.18 -6.22 -4.42
C ARG A 94 -18.86 -6.06 -5.91
N ARG A 95 -17.85 -5.26 -6.26
CA ARG A 95 -17.52 -4.95 -7.67
C ARG A 95 -16.16 -5.46 -8.11
N ARG A 96 -15.43 -6.18 -7.24
CA ARG A 96 -14.02 -6.57 -7.45
C ARG A 96 -13.15 -5.39 -7.89
N ARG A 97 -13.25 -4.28 -7.16
CA ARG A 97 -12.50 -3.04 -7.46
C ARG A 97 -11.71 -2.60 -6.25
N ALA A 98 -10.60 -1.92 -6.49
CA ALA A 98 -9.93 -1.09 -5.53
C ALA A 98 -9.99 0.37 -6.00
N ALA A 99 -10.04 1.30 -5.05
CA ALA A 99 -9.85 2.73 -5.28
C ALA A 99 -8.76 3.23 -4.36
N ILE A 100 -8.08 4.31 -4.74
CA ILE A 100 -7.06 4.96 -3.92
C ILE A 100 -7.39 6.44 -3.94
N GLU A 101 -7.56 6.99 -2.75
CA GLU A 101 -7.68 8.44 -2.53
C GLU A 101 -6.31 8.96 -2.10
N SER A 102 -5.85 10.06 -2.68
CA SER A 102 -4.61 10.73 -2.31
C SER A 102 -4.76 12.24 -2.48
N GLU A 103 -3.98 12.98 -1.70
CA GLU A 103 -3.82 14.42 -1.87
C GLU A 103 -2.80 14.70 -2.98
N TRP A 104 -3.09 15.69 -3.82
CA TRP A 104 -2.17 16.13 -4.86
C TRP A 104 -1.86 17.61 -4.72
N GLY A 105 -0.65 18.01 -5.13
CA GLY A 105 -0.24 19.40 -5.23
C GLY A 105 1.00 19.57 -6.09
N GLU A 106 1.35 20.82 -6.37
CA GLU A 106 2.68 21.17 -6.90
C GLU A 106 3.64 21.33 -5.72
N GLU A 107 4.83 20.76 -5.81
CA GLU A 107 5.91 21.11 -4.88
C GLU A 107 6.34 22.55 -5.22
N ARG A 108 5.98 23.50 -4.34
CA ARG A 108 6.47 24.88 -4.44
C ARG A 108 7.66 25.02 -3.49
N GLU A 109 8.83 25.30 -4.05
CA GLU A 109 10.01 25.77 -3.30
C GLU A 109 9.70 27.04 -2.49
#